data_AF-A0AAP0BYP9-F1
#
_entry.id   AF-A0AAP0BYP9-F1
#
_cell.length_a   1.000
_cell.length_b   1.000
_cell.length_c   1.000
_cell.angle_alpha   90.00
_cell.angle_beta   90.00
_cell.angle_gamma   90.00
#
_symmetry.space_group_name_H-M   'P 1'
#
loop_
_entity.id
_entity.type
_entity.pdbx_description
1 polymer ?
#
loop_
_entity_poly.entity_id
_entity_poly.type
_entity_poly.pdbx_seq_one_letter_code
_entity_poly.pdbx_strand_id
1 'polypeptide(L)'
;MYMDLRCVYFQKPLLESGTLGTKCNTQMVIPHLTENYGASRDLPERQAPMRTLHSFPHSIDHSLTWDRSEFERILGKTPNEVNKFLSNPAEYASMMRNAGDAQARDLLECVFDCLEKGRCETFEDCISSARLKRLQGNITVAITCQREKRRQHEGGQSMEETQFKTALL
;
A
#
# COMPACT_ATOMS: atom_id res chain seq x y z
N MET A 1 -11.21 7.03 -18.90
CA MET A 1 -10.12 7.77 -19.58
C MET A 1 -9.42 6.96 -20.68
N TYR A 2 -8.79 5.81 -20.42
CA TYR A 2 -8.08 5.05 -21.46
C TYR A 2 -8.98 4.67 -22.66
N MET A 3 -10.18 4.16 -22.40
CA MET A 3 -11.14 3.76 -23.44
C MET A 3 -11.63 4.96 -24.26
N ASP A 4 -11.94 6.08 -23.59
CA ASP A 4 -12.31 7.35 -24.25
C ASP A 4 -11.27 7.79 -25.29
N LEU A 5 -9.98 7.81 -24.91
CA LEU A 5 -8.88 8.16 -25.82
C LEU A 5 -8.80 7.21 -27.03
N ARG A 6 -9.04 5.91 -26.84
CA ARG A 6 -9.09 4.94 -27.94
C ARG A 6 -10.28 5.19 -28.86
N CYS A 7 -11.46 5.47 -28.31
CA CYS A 7 -12.67 5.77 -29.08
C CYS A 7 -12.54 7.06 -29.90
N VAL A 8 -11.90 8.09 -29.34
CA VAL A 8 -11.55 9.32 -30.08
C VAL A 8 -10.59 9.01 -31.22
N TYR A 9 -9.52 8.25 -30.98
CA TYR A 9 -8.54 7.90 -32.01
C TYR A 9 -9.15 7.11 -33.18
N PHE A 10 -9.98 6.10 -32.88
CA PHE A 10 -10.62 5.25 -33.89
C PHE A 10 -11.97 5.78 -34.39
N GLN A 11 -12.36 6.98 -33.96
CA GLN A 11 -13.65 7.61 -34.30
C GLN A 11 -14.84 6.65 -34.08
N LYS A 12 -14.85 5.96 -32.94
CA LYS A 12 -15.94 5.06 -32.55
C LYS A 12 -16.81 5.70 -31.48
N PRO A 13 -18.15 5.57 -31.57
CA PRO A 13 -19.03 6.02 -30.49
C PRO A 13 -18.75 5.23 -29.20
N LEU A 14 -18.91 5.90 -28.06
CA LEU A 14 -18.74 5.33 -26.72
C LEU A 14 -19.98 5.64 -25.88
N LEU A 15 -20.47 4.63 -25.16
CA LEU A 15 -21.49 4.79 -24.14
C LEU A 15 -20.85 4.45 -22.79
N GLU A 16 -20.62 5.46 -21.96
CA GLU A 16 -20.05 5.32 -20.62
C GLU A 16 -21.16 5.41 -19.58
N SER A 17 -21.15 4.53 -18.59
CA SER A 17 -22.11 4.54 -17.48
C SER A 17 -21.43 4.23 -16.17
N GLY A 18 -21.84 4.92 -15.10
CA GLY A 18 -21.32 4.73 -13.75
C GLY A 18 -22.42 4.68 -12.71
N THR A 19 -22.11 4.06 -11.56
CA THR A 19 -23.01 3.98 -10.41
C THR A 19 -22.24 4.21 -9.11
N LEU A 20 -22.82 4.97 -8.18
CA LEU A 20 -22.31 5.16 -6.82
C LEU A 20 -23.47 5.07 -5.82
N GLY A 21 -23.60 3.90 -5.18
CA GLY A 21 -24.76 3.60 -4.34
C GLY A 21 -26.06 3.62 -5.14
N THR A 22 -26.98 4.50 -4.78
CA THR A 22 -28.25 4.72 -5.52
C THR A 22 -28.15 5.73 -6.65
N LYS A 23 -26.99 6.38 -6.83
CA LYS A 23 -26.77 7.37 -7.89
C LYS A 23 -26.26 6.66 -9.15
N CYS A 24 -26.72 7.11 -10.32
CA CYS A 24 -26.23 6.64 -11.62
C CYS A 24 -26.01 7.82 -12.57
N ASN A 25 -25.09 7.64 -13.52
CA ASN A 25 -24.87 8.54 -14.63
C ASN A 25 -24.66 7.73 -15.92
N THR A 26 -25.03 8.33 -17.05
CA THR A 26 -24.75 7.78 -18.38
C THR A 26 -24.34 8.94 -19.29
N GLN A 27 -23.26 8.77 -20.03
CA GLN A 27 -22.74 9.75 -20.97
C GLN A 27 -22.47 9.07 -22.30
N MET A 28 -23.03 9.64 -23.37
CA MET A 28 -22.81 9.19 -24.73
C MET A 28 -21.80 10.11 -25.41
N VAL A 29 -20.77 9.52 -26.00
CA VAL A 29 -19.76 10.21 -26.80
C VAL A 29 -19.95 9.83 -28.27
N ILE A 30 -20.30 10.81 -29.11
CA ILE A 30 -20.47 10.67 -30.55
C ILE A 30 -19.34 11.44 -31.25
N PRO A 31 -18.53 10.77 -32.10
CA PRO A 31 -17.48 11.43 -32.87
C PRO A 31 -18.01 12.64 -33.65
N HIS A 32 -17.27 13.74 -33.61
CA HIS A 32 -17.60 15.01 -34.29
C HIS A 32 -18.89 15.71 -33.83
N LEU A 33 -19.55 15.24 -32.75
CA LEU A 33 -20.80 15.84 -32.28
C LEU A 33 -20.75 16.23 -30.80
N THR A 34 -20.24 15.35 -29.93
CA THR A 34 -20.15 15.61 -28.49
C THR A 34 -18.70 15.75 -28.05
N GLU A 35 -18.48 16.37 -26.90
CA GLU A 35 -17.18 16.27 -26.22
C GLU A 35 -16.88 14.83 -25.80
N ASN A 36 -15.60 14.52 -25.65
CA ASN A 36 -15.15 13.23 -25.15
C ASN A 36 -15.31 13.16 -23.61
N TYR A 37 -15.37 11.95 -23.06
CA TYR A 37 -15.60 11.74 -21.63
C TYR A 37 -14.55 12.48 -20.77
N GLY A 38 -13.30 12.52 -21.23
CA GLY A 38 -12.21 13.19 -20.53
C GLY A 38 -12.10 14.71 -20.68
N ALA A 39 -13.01 15.36 -21.41
CA ALA A 39 -12.98 16.82 -21.58
C ALA A 39 -13.33 17.55 -20.28
N SER A 40 -14.29 17.01 -19.52
CA SER A 40 -14.65 17.51 -18.20
C SER A 40 -13.83 16.80 -17.13
N ARG A 41 -13.35 17.56 -16.14
CA ARG A 41 -12.67 16.98 -14.98
C ARG A 41 -13.67 16.82 -13.85
N ASP A 42 -13.83 15.59 -13.40
CA ASP A 42 -14.52 15.31 -12.15
C ASP A 42 -13.80 16.00 -10.99
N LEU A 43 -14.58 16.36 -9.95
CA LEU A 43 -14.00 16.86 -8.72
C LEU A 43 -13.03 15.80 -8.17
N PRO A 44 -11.79 16.20 -7.81
CA PRO A 44 -10.86 15.27 -7.22
C PRO A 44 -11.46 14.70 -5.93
N GLU A 45 -11.19 13.42 -5.68
CA GLU A 45 -11.59 12.78 -4.45
C GLU A 45 -11.04 13.56 -3.25
N ARG A 46 -11.87 13.77 -2.22
CA ARG A 46 -11.48 14.52 -1.02
C ARG A 46 -10.43 13.73 -0.26
N GLN A 47 -9.17 14.14 -0.35
CA GLN A 47 -8.08 13.58 0.44
C GLN A 47 -7.73 14.51 1.61
N ALA A 48 -7.54 13.94 2.79
CA ALA A 48 -7.11 14.69 3.95
C ALA A 48 -5.67 15.19 3.77
N PRO A 49 -5.32 16.41 4.21
CA PRO A 49 -3.95 16.90 4.16
C PRO A 49 -3.01 16.02 5.00
N MET A 50 -1.79 15.78 4.50
CA MET A 50 -0.79 14.89 5.14
C MET A 50 -0.51 15.24 6.61
N ARG A 51 -0.47 16.53 6.97
CA ARG A 51 -0.28 16.97 8.37
C ARG A 51 -1.43 16.56 9.29
N THR A 52 -2.65 16.53 8.78
CA THR A 52 -3.83 16.11 9.55
C THR A 52 -3.82 14.60 9.79
N LEU A 53 -3.28 13.81 8.86
CA LEU A 53 -3.17 12.37 9.00
C LEU A 53 -2.12 11.94 10.04
N HIS A 54 -0.96 12.61 10.07
CA HIS A 54 0.16 12.17 10.92
C HIS A 54 0.22 12.81 12.30
N SER A 55 -0.36 14.01 12.49
CA SER A 55 -0.19 14.76 13.74
C SER A 55 -1.49 15.08 14.47
N PHE A 56 -2.61 15.22 13.76
CA PHE A 56 -3.86 15.69 14.34
C PHE A 56 -5.11 15.05 13.70
N PRO A 57 -5.29 13.72 13.83
CA PRO A 57 -6.51 13.07 13.36
C PRO A 57 -7.70 13.52 14.21
N HIS A 58 -8.71 14.08 13.57
CA HIS A 58 -9.92 14.61 14.22
C HIS A 58 -11.22 14.00 13.67
N SER A 59 -11.12 13.10 12.69
CA SER A 59 -12.23 12.33 12.14
C SER A 59 -11.82 10.87 12.00
N ILE A 60 -12.82 9.97 12.01
CA ILE A 60 -12.58 8.54 11.83
C ILE A 60 -11.89 8.23 10.49
N ASP A 61 -12.23 8.97 9.43
CA ASP A 61 -11.61 8.81 8.10
C ASP A 61 -10.11 9.09 8.12
N HIS A 62 -9.66 10.05 8.94
CA HIS A 62 -8.24 10.36 9.10
C HIS A 62 -7.50 9.22 9.79
N SER A 63 -8.08 8.67 10.86
CA SER A 63 -7.52 7.52 11.57
C SER A 63 -7.45 6.29 10.67
N LEU A 64 -8.51 5.98 9.92
CA LEU A 64 -8.53 4.85 8.99
C LEU A 64 -7.52 5.00 7.86
N THR A 65 -7.34 6.22 7.35
CA THR A 65 -6.33 6.51 6.33
C THR A 65 -4.92 6.33 6.90
N TRP A 66 -4.68 6.77 8.12
CA TRP A 66 -3.42 6.56 8.83
C TRP A 66 -3.15 5.07 9.07
N ASP A 67 -4.12 4.33 9.60
CA ASP A 67 -4.02 2.89 9.87
C ASP A 67 -3.71 2.11 8.59
N ARG A 68 -4.37 2.43 7.47
CA ARG A 68 -4.10 1.82 6.17
C ARG A 68 -2.66 2.10 5.72
N SER A 69 -2.18 3.33 5.90
CA SER A 69 -0.83 3.72 5.49
C SER A 69 0.25 3.00 6.32
N GLU A 70 0.02 2.85 7.63
CA GLU A 70 0.92 2.09 8.51
C GLU A 70 0.90 0.60 8.19
N PHE A 71 -0.29 0.03 7.94
CA PHE A 71 -0.41 -1.36 7.53
C PHE A 71 0.38 -1.64 6.24
N GLU A 72 0.23 -0.80 5.23
CA GLU A 72 0.95 -0.92 3.95
C GLU A 72 2.46 -0.74 4.14
N ARG A 73 2.88 0.17 5.03
CA ARG A 73 4.29 0.37 5.36
C ARG A 73 4.90 -0.91 5.96
N ILE A 74 4.30 -1.43 7.02
CA ILE A 74 4.85 -2.54 7.81
C ILE A 74 4.81 -3.86 7.04
N LEU A 75 3.70 -4.18 6.38
CA LEU A 75 3.48 -5.50 5.77
C LEU A 75 3.68 -5.53 4.25
N GLY A 76 3.72 -4.37 3.61
CA GLY A 76 3.93 -4.24 2.16
C GLY A 76 5.32 -3.70 1.82
N LYS A 77 5.55 -2.41 2.09
CA LYS A 77 6.74 -1.69 1.63
C LYS A 77 8.02 -2.22 2.29
N THR A 78 8.05 -2.27 3.61
CA THR A 78 9.22 -2.72 4.39
C THR A 78 9.72 -4.13 3.98
N PRO A 79 8.91 -5.19 3.93
CA PRO A 79 9.38 -6.50 3.51
C PRO A 79 9.80 -6.53 2.03
N ASN A 80 9.14 -5.76 1.16
CA ASN A 80 9.55 -5.66 -0.24
C ASN A 80 10.93 -5.01 -0.39
N GLU A 81 11.24 -3.97 0.38
CA GLU A 81 12.57 -3.35 0.38
C GLU A 81 13.66 -4.29 0.90
N VAL A 82 13.39 -5.01 1.99
CA VAL A 82 14.30 -6.05 2.48
C VAL A 82 14.51 -7.13 1.41
N ASN A 83 13.45 -7.58 0.74
CA ASN A 83 13.57 -8.60 -0.30
C ASN A 83 14.40 -8.10 -1.49
N LYS A 84 14.29 -6.82 -1.88
CA LYS A 84 15.16 -6.22 -2.91
C LYS A 84 16.62 -6.23 -2.48
N PHE A 85 16.90 -5.83 -1.23
CA PHE A 85 18.25 -5.88 -0.67
C PHE A 85 18.81 -7.31 -0.66
N LEU A 86 18.02 -8.29 -0.21
CA LEU A 86 18.43 -9.69 -0.15
C LEU A 86 18.62 -10.34 -1.54
N SER A 87 17.91 -9.85 -2.56
CA SER A 87 18.00 -10.40 -3.92
C SER A 87 19.28 -9.97 -4.64
N ASN A 88 19.65 -8.69 -4.54
CA ASN A 88 20.89 -8.19 -5.13
C ASN A 88 21.49 -7.03 -4.30
N PRO A 89 22.35 -7.34 -3.31
CA PRO A 89 22.93 -6.33 -2.43
C PRO A 89 23.79 -5.28 -3.15
N ALA A 90 24.50 -5.67 -4.22
CA ALA A 90 25.38 -4.78 -4.96
C ALA A 90 24.60 -3.72 -5.75
N GLU A 91 23.53 -4.15 -6.42
CA GLU A 91 22.63 -3.25 -7.14
C GLU A 91 21.87 -2.34 -6.17
N TYR A 92 21.37 -2.88 -5.06
CA TYR A 92 20.70 -2.07 -4.04
C TYR A 92 21.62 -0.98 -3.47
N ALA A 93 22.89 -1.31 -3.18
CA ALA A 93 23.86 -0.32 -2.73
C ALA A 93 24.13 0.77 -3.78
N SER A 94 24.15 0.42 -5.08
CA SER A 94 24.28 1.39 -6.16
C SER A 94 23.04 2.30 -6.28
N MET A 95 21.83 1.74 -6.11
CA MET A 95 20.58 2.50 -6.10
C MET A 95 20.53 3.48 -4.93
N MET A 96 20.96 3.05 -3.73
CA MET A 96 20.98 3.92 -2.55
C MET A 96 22.00 5.06 -2.67
N ARG A 97 23.13 4.84 -3.35
CA ARG A 97 24.10 5.92 -3.66
C ARG A 97 23.54 6.96 -4.63
N ASN A 98 22.61 6.55 -5.50
CA ASN A 98 21.96 7.43 -6.47
C ASN A 98 20.67 8.06 -5.94
N ALA A 99 20.13 7.56 -4.82
CA ALA A 99 18.96 8.12 -4.16
C ALA A 99 19.33 9.37 -3.34
N GLY A 100 18.34 10.20 -3.01
CA GLY A 100 18.57 11.36 -2.14
C GLY A 100 18.96 10.93 -0.72
N ASP A 101 19.89 11.64 -0.09
CA ASP A 101 20.50 11.27 1.20
C ASP A 101 19.49 10.93 2.30
N ALA A 102 18.38 11.67 2.41
CA ALA A 102 17.34 11.41 3.40
C ALA A 102 16.60 10.10 3.12
N GLN A 103 16.20 9.88 1.86
CA GLN A 103 15.51 8.67 1.44
C GLN A 103 16.40 7.43 1.58
N ALA A 104 17.68 7.55 1.21
CA ALA A 104 18.65 6.46 1.33
C ALA A 104 18.83 6.06 2.81
N ARG A 105 18.94 7.04 3.72
CA ARG A 105 19.03 6.78 5.16
C ARG A 105 17.81 6.06 5.69
N ASP A 106 16.60 6.55 5.42
CA ASP A 106 15.36 5.95 5.92
C ASP A 106 15.20 4.51 5.44
N LEU A 107 15.51 4.24 4.16
CA LEU A 107 15.41 2.90 3.59
C LEU A 107 16.46 1.94 4.16
N LEU A 108 17.71 2.40 4.34
CA LEU A 108 18.78 1.58 4.91
C LEU A 108 18.53 1.28 6.39
N GLU A 109 18.08 2.27 7.17
CA GLU A 109 17.71 2.08 8.57
C GLU A 109 16.54 1.10 8.69
N CYS A 110 15.53 1.20 7.81
CA CYS A 110 14.42 0.27 7.78
C CYS A 110 14.87 -1.17 7.50
N VAL A 111 15.76 -1.38 6.51
CA VAL A 111 16.31 -2.70 6.18
C VAL A 111 17.15 -3.25 7.34
N PHE A 112 17.99 -2.40 7.93
CA PHE A 112 18.83 -2.75 9.08
C PHE A 112 18.00 -3.18 10.29
N ASP A 113 17.02 -2.37 10.67
CA ASP A 113 16.13 -2.67 11.79
C ASP A 113 15.33 -3.96 11.56
N CYS A 114 14.96 -4.28 10.31
CA CYS A 114 14.27 -5.54 10.01
C CYS A 114 15.18 -6.76 10.18
N LEU A 115 16.43 -6.65 9.73
CA LEU A 115 17.36 -7.77 9.66
C LEU A 115 18.02 -8.07 11.01
N GLU A 116 18.33 -7.02 11.79
CA GLU A 116 19.10 -7.14 13.03
C GLU A 116 18.23 -7.06 14.29
N LYS A 117 17.38 -6.03 14.41
CA LYS A 117 16.57 -5.79 15.63
C LYS A 117 15.19 -6.42 15.61
N GLY A 118 14.62 -6.60 14.42
CA GLY A 118 13.22 -6.97 14.18
C GLY A 118 13.04 -8.39 13.63
N ARG A 119 14.10 -9.21 13.66
CA ARG A 119 14.05 -10.60 13.20
C ARG A 119 13.38 -11.46 14.27
N CYS A 120 12.10 -11.74 14.08
CA CYS A 120 11.40 -12.78 14.85
C CYS A 120 11.82 -14.15 14.29
N GLU A 121 12.00 -15.20 15.09
CA GLU A 121 12.27 -16.55 14.55
C GLU A 121 11.09 -17.49 14.76
N THR A 122 10.28 -17.19 15.78
CA THR A 122 9.06 -17.91 16.12
C THR A 122 7.83 -17.00 16.05
N PHE A 123 6.65 -17.62 16.05
CA PHE A 123 5.38 -16.89 16.17
C PHE A 123 5.28 -16.13 17.51
N GLU A 124 5.81 -16.69 18.61
CA GLU A 124 5.80 -16.03 19.92
C GLU A 124 6.64 -14.75 19.94
N ASP A 125 7.76 -14.73 19.20
CA ASP A 125 8.57 -13.52 19.00
C ASP A 125 7.81 -12.44 18.24
N CYS A 126 6.94 -12.86 17.30
CA CYS A 126 6.07 -11.95 16.56
C CYS A 126 5.02 -11.32 17.49
N ILE A 127 4.40 -12.12 18.38
CA ILE A 127 3.46 -11.63 19.39
C ILE A 127 4.17 -10.65 20.34
N SER A 128 5.35 -11.02 20.84
CA SER A 128 6.13 -10.18 21.75
C SER A 128 6.53 -8.86 21.09
N SER A 129 6.94 -8.91 19.82
CA SER A 129 7.25 -7.72 19.01
C SER A 129 6.02 -6.84 18.79
N ALA A 130 4.86 -7.42 18.48
CA ALA A 130 3.62 -6.67 18.30
C ALA A 130 3.19 -5.94 19.59
N ARG A 131 3.37 -6.59 20.74
CA ARG A 131 3.07 -6.00 22.06
C ARG A 131 3.99 -4.83 22.41
N LEU A 132 5.31 -4.97 22.21
CA LEU A 132 6.28 -3.93 22.58
C LEU A 132 6.17 -2.68 21.69
N LYS A 133 5.84 -2.87 20.41
CA LYS A 133 5.91 -1.82 19.38
C LYS A 133 4.69 -0.89 19.35
N ARG A 134 3.58 -1.23 20.05
CA ARG A 134 2.42 -0.34 20.26
C ARG A 134 2.77 0.92 21.08
N LEU A 135 3.90 0.93 21.78
CA LEU A 135 4.29 2.00 22.71
C LEU A 135 5.38 2.97 22.18
N GLN A 136 6.08 2.65 21.08
CA GLN A 136 7.32 3.37 20.71
C GLN A 136 7.37 3.98 19.29
N GLY A 137 6.30 3.92 18.49
CA GLY A 137 6.24 4.63 17.21
C GLY A 137 7.15 4.11 16.08
N ASN A 138 8.09 3.19 16.36
CA ASN A 138 8.93 2.53 15.37
C ASN A 138 8.50 1.08 15.15
N ILE A 139 7.81 0.82 14.03
CA ILE A 139 7.24 -0.49 13.74
C ILE A 139 7.99 -1.14 12.57
N THR A 140 8.80 -2.12 12.94
CA THR A 140 9.59 -2.94 12.02
C THR A 140 9.33 -4.41 12.34
N VAL A 141 8.32 -5.03 11.72
CA VAL A 141 8.05 -6.48 11.80
C VAL A 141 7.60 -6.89 10.41
N ALA A 142 8.43 -7.62 9.67
CA ALA A 142 8.03 -7.97 8.31
C ALA A 142 8.60 -9.28 7.76
N ILE A 143 9.73 -9.77 8.28
CA ILE A 143 10.46 -10.81 7.55
C ILE A 143 9.92 -12.22 7.84
N THR A 144 9.61 -12.57 9.09
CA THR A 144 9.28 -13.96 9.44
C THR A 144 7.82 -14.33 9.32
N CYS A 145 6.90 -13.40 9.58
CA CYS A 145 5.49 -13.60 9.27
C CYS A 145 5.28 -13.91 7.77
N GLN A 146 6.00 -13.24 6.86
CA GLN A 146 5.92 -13.55 5.43
C GLN A 146 6.58 -14.88 5.05
N ARG A 147 7.65 -15.31 5.74
CA ARG A 147 8.28 -16.62 5.51
C ARG A 147 7.41 -17.79 5.96
N GLU A 148 6.69 -17.65 7.08
CA GLU A 148 5.69 -18.65 7.51
C GLU A 148 4.52 -18.73 6.53
N LYS A 149 4.05 -17.59 6.01
CA LYS A 149 2.99 -17.57 4.98
C LYS A 149 3.39 -18.29 3.70
N ARG A 150 4.66 -18.23 3.26
CA ARG A 150 5.17 -19.03 2.12
C ARG A 150 5.31 -20.52 2.44
N ARG A 151 5.83 -20.88 3.62
CA ARG A 151 5.95 -22.29 4.04
C ARG A 151 4.59 -22.99 4.17
N GLN A 152 3.55 -22.28 4.60
CA GLN A 152 2.20 -22.86 4.70
C GLN A 152 1.48 -22.97 3.35
N HIS A 153 1.78 -22.08 2.40
CA HIS A 153 1.25 -22.16 1.03
C HIS A 153 1.83 -23.34 0.23
N GLU A 154 3.05 -23.78 0.57
CA GLU A 154 3.68 -25.00 0.02
C GLU A 154 3.30 -26.27 0.80
N GLY A 155 2.85 -26.13 2.06
CA GLY A 155 2.56 -27.24 2.98
C GLY A 155 1.10 -27.69 3.08
N GLY A 156 0.17 -27.10 2.34
CA GLY A 156 -1.23 -27.56 2.28
C GLY A 156 -2.00 -27.53 3.61
N GLN A 157 -1.58 -26.72 4.59
CA GLN A 157 -2.34 -26.47 5.82
C GLN A 157 -2.94 -25.07 5.78
N SER A 158 -4.25 -25.00 5.62
CA SER A 158 -5.06 -23.80 5.80
C SER A 158 -5.07 -23.41 7.28
N MET A 159 -4.11 -22.58 7.73
CA MET A 159 -4.35 -21.77 8.93
C MET A 159 -5.31 -20.66 8.56
N GLU A 160 -6.42 -20.62 9.29
CA GLU A 160 -7.48 -19.63 9.19
C GLU A 160 -6.94 -18.20 9.04
N GLU A 161 -7.29 -17.56 7.92
CA GLU A 161 -7.28 -16.09 7.76
C GLU A 161 -7.97 -15.35 8.92
N THR A 162 -8.79 -16.06 9.70
CA THR A 162 -9.46 -15.58 10.91
C THR A 162 -8.48 -15.16 12.01
N GLN A 163 -7.38 -15.89 12.26
CA GLN A 163 -6.50 -15.59 13.40
C GLN A 163 -5.69 -14.30 13.24
N PHE A 164 -5.37 -13.90 12.01
CA PHE A 164 -4.71 -12.62 11.75
C PHE A 164 -5.64 -11.41 11.98
N LYS A 165 -6.96 -11.59 11.83
CA LYS A 165 -7.96 -10.54 12.09
C LYS A 165 -8.26 -10.38 13.57
N THR A 166 -8.19 -11.46 14.36
CA THR A 166 -8.52 -11.42 15.80
C THR A 166 -7.41 -10.82 16.67
N ALA A 167 -6.14 -10.82 16.22
CA ALA A 167 -5.04 -10.25 17.00
C ALA A 167 -4.97 -8.71 16.99
N LEU A 168 -5.81 -8.04 16.18
CA LEU A 168 -5.83 -6.58 15.97
C LEU A 168 -7.12 -5.88 16.42
N LEU A 169 -8.09 -6.62 16.96
CA LEU A 169 -9.24 -6.09 17.70
C LEU A 169 -9.00 -6.26 19.21
#